data_AF-A0A366X4G6-F1
#
_entry.id   AF-A0A366X4G6-F1
#
_cell.length_a   1.000
_cell.length_b   1.000
_cell.length_c   1.000
_cell.angle_alpha   90.00
_cell.angle_beta   90.00
_cell.angle_gamma   90.00
#
_symmetry.space_group_name_H-M   'P 1'
#
loop_
_entity.id
_entity.type
_entity.pdbx_description
1 polymer ?
#
loop_
_entity_poly.entity_id
_entity_poly.type
_entity_poly.pdbx_seq_one_letter_code
_entity_poly.pdbx_strand_id
1 'polypeptide(L)'
;MFNRKRIIQEVDLNPRSVQRIRRAEAQRAQFLSPRRIVMLLLSLPVIACSVGIGAYIRTSPYEPEAALQHLVAMWGCDAARSVGLGPTSVGEPGYHLRNDGDQDGVACEPYRHGSTVGTVQGDREVPNVRITHGASASQGSETPVRGPIGSAKFVRP
;
A
#
# COMPACT_ATOMS: atom_id res chain seq x y z
N MET A 1 -5.71 26.74 -64.26
CA MET A 1 -4.37 26.45 -63.70
C MET A 1 -4.06 27.47 -62.60
N PHE A 2 -4.43 27.17 -61.35
CA PHE A 2 -4.15 28.03 -60.20
C PHE A 2 -2.72 27.79 -59.70
N ASN A 3 -1.91 28.84 -59.69
CA ASN A 3 -0.49 28.78 -59.38
C ASN A 3 -0.27 28.64 -57.85
N ARG A 4 -0.15 27.39 -57.38
CA ARG A 4 0.04 27.01 -55.97
C ARG A 4 1.30 27.61 -55.32
N LYS A 5 2.21 28.19 -56.10
CA LYS A 5 3.48 28.74 -55.60
C LYS A 5 3.35 30.09 -54.88
N ARG A 6 2.21 30.77 -54.97
CA ARG A 6 2.05 32.14 -54.42
C ARG A 6 1.30 32.22 -53.07
N ILE A 7 0.82 31.11 -52.53
CA ILE A 7 0.07 31.09 -51.25
C ILE A 7 1.01 31.02 -50.03
N ILE A 8 2.30 30.72 -50.22
CA ILE A 8 3.32 30.92 -49.19
C ILE A 8 3.84 32.36 -49.33
N GLN A 9 2.94 33.33 -49.24
CA GLN A 9 3.29 34.74 -49.16
C GLN A 9 3.69 35.02 -47.71
N GLU A 10 4.98 35.32 -47.55
CA GLU A 10 5.62 36.05 -46.44
C GLU A 10 4.67 36.39 -45.28
N VAL A 11 4.72 35.56 -44.23
CA VAL A 11 4.34 36.04 -42.91
C VAL A 11 5.40 37.08 -42.55
N ASP A 12 5.08 38.37 -42.74
CA ASP A 12 5.92 39.52 -42.40
C ASP A 12 6.07 39.59 -40.86
N LEU A 13 6.85 38.66 -40.32
CA LEU A 13 7.14 38.55 -38.89
C LEU A 13 8.02 39.74 -38.53
N ASN A 14 7.42 40.73 -37.86
CA ASN A 14 8.13 41.88 -37.31
C ASN A 14 9.44 41.43 -36.61
N PRO A 15 10.61 42.00 -36.95
CA PRO A 15 11.89 41.54 -36.40
C PRO A 15 11.94 41.58 -34.86
N ARG A 16 11.15 42.45 -34.22
CA ARG A 16 11.01 42.51 -32.76
C ARG A 16 10.23 41.31 -32.18
N SER A 17 9.25 40.75 -32.90
CA SER A 17 8.50 39.57 -32.44
C SER A 17 9.36 38.30 -32.52
N VAL A 18 10.17 38.17 -33.59
CA VAL A 18 11.12 37.06 -33.77
C VAL A 18 12.13 37.00 -32.62
N GLN A 19 12.68 38.14 -32.20
CA GLN A 19 13.61 38.18 -31.07
C GLN A 19 12.97 37.77 -29.75
N ARG A 20 11.70 38.15 -29.51
CA ARG A 20 10.96 37.72 -28.31
C ARG A 20 10.71 36.21 -28.30
N ILE A 21 10.36 35.63 -29.45
CA ILE A 21 10.17 34.18 -29.61
C ILE A 21 11.48 33.44 -29.34
N ARG A 22 12.61 33.90 -29.90
CA ARG A 22 13.93 33.28 -29.66
C ARG A 22 14.35 33.31 -28.18
N ARG A 23 14.06 34.40 -27.46
CA ARG A 23 14.31 34.49 -26.00
C ARG A 23 13.45 33.48 -25.24
N ALA A 24 12.18 33.33 -25.61
CA ALA A 24 11.29 32.34 -25.02
C ALA A 24 11.72 30.89 -25.34
N GLU A 25 12.21 30.62 -26.55
CA GLU A 25 12.75 29.31 -26.94
C GLU A 25 14.04 28.95 -26.21
N ALA A 26 14.95 29.92 -26.01
CA ALA A 26 16.16 29.74 -25.23
C ALA A 26 15.84 29.38 -23.77
N GLN A 27 14.82 30.02 -23.18
CA GLN A 27 14.35 29.67 -21.84
C GLN A 27 13.72 28.26 -21.82
N ARG A 28 12.87 27.93 -22.79
CA ARG A 28 12.26 26.60 -22.91
C ARG A 28 13.29 25.49 -23.03
N ALA A 29 14.36 25.68 -23.80
CA ALA A 29 15.44 24.70 -23.96
C ALA A 29 16.16 24.38 -22.63
N GLN A 30 16.25 25.36 -21.73
CA GLN A 30 16.89 25.17 -20.41
C GLN A 30 15.97 24.43 -19.41
N PHE A 31 14.66 24.67 -19.45
CA PHE A 31 13.71 24.02 -18.54
C PHE A 31 13.27 22.62 -19.02
N LEU A 32 13.21 22.40 -20.34
CA LEU A 32 12.78 21.12 -20.95
C LEU A 32 13.96 20.18 -21.24
N SER A 33 15.00 20.19 -20.41
CA SER A 33 16.08 19.20 -20.58
C SER A 33 15.46 17.79 -20.46
N PRO A 34 15.68 16.87 -21.41
CA PRO A 34 15.01 15.58 -21.46
C PRO A 34 15.26 14.76 -20.19
N ARG A 35 16.45 14.89 -19.59
CA ARG A 35 16.79 14.29 -18.30
C ARG A 35 15.89 14.76 -17.16
N ARG A 36 15.59 16.06 -17.05
CA ARG A 36 14.70 16.58 -16.01
C ARG A 36 13.27 16.12 -16.20
N ILE A 37 12.80 16.04 -17.45
CA ILE A 37 11.46 15.51 -17.76
C ILE A 37 11.38 14.04 -17.32
N VAL A 38 12.36 13.22 -17.69
CA VAL A 38 12.42 11.82 -17.26
C VAL A 38 12.48 11.69 -15.75
N MET A 39 13.32 12.47 -15.06
CA MET A 39 13.39 12.46 -13.60
C MET A 39 12.05 12.87 -12.95
N LEU A 40 11.37 13.89 -13.49
CA LEU A 40 10.06 14.32 -13.01
C LEU A 40 9.03 13.20 -13.18
N LEU A 41 8.98 12.57 -14.35
CA LEU A 41 8.08 11.44 -14.62
C LEU A 41 8.35 10.24 -13.71
N LEU A 42 9.63 9.91 -13.47
CA LEU A 42 10.01 8.85 -12.54
C LEU A 42 9.69 9.19 -11.07
N SER A 43 9.70 10.46 -10.70
CA SER A 43 9.36 10.89 -9.33
C SER A 43 7.86 10.85 -9.03
N LEU A 44 6.99 10.99 -10.04
CA LEU A 44 5.53 11.00 -9.85
C LEU A 44 4.97 9.78 -9.11
N PRO A 45 5.26 8.52 -9.51
CA PRO A 45 4.75 7.36 -8.78
C PRO A 45 5.27 7.30 -7.34
N VAL A 46 6.53 7.70 -7.11
CA VAL A 46 7.12 7.73 -5.77
C VAL A 46 6.40 8.71 -4.86
N ILE A 47 6.11 9.92 -5.36
CA ILE A 47 5.35 10.94 -4.63
C ILE A 47 3.91 10.48 -4.38
N ALA A 48 3.28 9.85 -5.37
CA ALA A 48 1.92 9.33 -5.21
C ALA A 48 1.86 8.23 -4.14
N CYS A 49 2.81 7.28 -4.16
CA CYS A 49 2.90 6.22 -3.16
C CYS A 49 3.18 6.78 -1.75
N SER A 50 4.09 7.75 -1.61
CA SER A 50 4.41 8.31 -0.29
C SER A 50 3.24 9.06 0.32
N VAL A 51 2.52 9.86 -0.48
CA VAL A 51 1.30 10.54 -0.05
C VAL A 51 0.20 9.53 0.29
N GLY A 52 0.02 8.47 -0.51
CA GLY A 52 -0.96 7.42 -0.27
C GLY A 52 -0.70 6.66 1.04
N ILE A 53 0.56 6.24 1.27
CA ILE A 53 0.96 5.55 2.52
C ILE A 53 0.78 6.47 3.72
N GLY A 54 1.23 7.73 3.63
CA GLY A 54 1.10 8.71 4.72
C GLY A 54 -0.36 9.03 5.05
N ALA A 55 -1.20 9.18 4.04
CA ALA A 55 -2.64 9.35 4.22
C ALA A 55 -3.25 8.12 4.90
N TYR A 56 -2.95 6.92 4.41
CA TYR A 56 -3.45 5.66 4.98
C TYR A 56 -3.10 5.54 6.47
N ILE A 57 -1.82 5.70 6.84
CA ILE A 57 -1.39 5.61 8.25
C ILE A 57 -2.15 6.61 9.13
N ARG A 58 -2.34 7.84 8.64
CA ARG A 58 -3.00 8.91 9.41
C ARG A 58 -4.52 8.75 9.52
N THR A 59 -5.17 8.16 8.51
CA THR A 59 -6.63 8.01 8.48
C THR A 59 -7.12 6.65 8.92
N SER A 60 -6.23 5.65 9.02
CA SER A 60 -6.61 4.31 9.43
C SER A 60 -7.03 4.27 10.90
N PRO A 61 -7.93 3.35 11.28
CA PRO A 61 -8.28 3.12 12.68
C PRO A 61 -7.21 2.34 13.46
N TYR A 62 -6.15 1.89 12.79
CA TYR A 62 -5.09 1.06 13.35
C TYR A 62 -3.95 1.92 13.91
N GLU A 63 -3.20 1.38 14.87
CA GLU A 63 -1.90 1.94 15.24
C GLU A 63 -0.94 1.94 14.05
N PRO A 64 0.07 2.84 14.01
CA PRO A 64 0.98 2.94 12.87
C PRO A 64 1.68 1.63 12.51
N GLU A 65 2.11 0.84 13.49
CA GLU A 65 2.65 -0.50 13.22
C GLU A 65 1.61 -1.43 12.60
N ALA A 66 0.40 -1.47 13.16
CA ALA A 66 -0.68 -2.34 12.69
C ALA A 66 -1.13 -1.97 11.27
N ALA A 67 -1.16 -0.68 10.94
CA ALA A 67 -1.43 -0.18 9.61
C ALA A 67 -0.38 -0.69 8.60
N LEU A 68 0.90 -0.67 8.95
CA LEU A 68 1.97 -1.23 8.10
C LEU A 68 1.81 -2.73 7.90
N GLN A 69 1.47 -3.47 8.96
CA GLN A 69 1.22 -4.91 8.88
C GLN A 69 0.07 -5.22 7.91
N HIS A 70 -1.01 -4.45 7.95
CA HIS A 70 -2.13 -4.59 7.02
C HIS A 70 -1.76 -4.23 5.58
N LEU A 71 -0.91 -3.22 5.36
CA LEU A 71 -0.38 -2.88 4.03
C LEU A 71 0.51 -3.98 3.45
N VAL A 72 1.38 -4.60 4.25
CA VAL A 72 2.21 -5.72 3.80
C VAL A 72 1.35 -6.93 3.48
N ALA A 73 0.38 -7.25 4.34
CA ALA A 73 -0.57 -8.33 4.09
C ALA A 73 -1.39 -8.12 2.81
N MET A 74 -1.71 -6.87 2.46
CA MET A 74 -2.38 -6.54 1.19
C MET A 74 -1.59 -7.04 -0.03
N TRP A 75 -0.26 -7.08 0.00
CA TRP A 75 0.54 -7.60 -1.12
C TRP A 75 0.51 -9.12 -1.28
N GLY A 76 0.00 -9.84 -0.28
CA GLY A 76 -0.21 -11.29 -0.33
C GLY A 76 0.59 -12.05 0.72
N CYS A 77 0.37 -13.36 0.75
CA CYS A 77 0.94 -14.20 1.81
C CYS A 77 2.45 -14.37 1.75
N ASP A 78 3.07 -14.29 0.58
CA ASP A 78 4.53 -14.38 0.49
C ASP A 78 5.18 -13.14 1.12
N ALA A 79 4.63 -11.95 0.84
CA ALA A 79 5.07 -10.71 1.48
C ALA A 79 4.83 -10.77 2.99
N ALA A 80 3.63 -11.17 3.43
CA ALA A 80 3.30 -11.30 4.84
C ALA A 80 4.23 -12.29 5.58
N ARG A 81 4.47 -13.47 5.03
CA ARG A 81 5.35 -14.48 5.64
C ARG A 81 6.81 -14.05 5.65
N SER A 82 7.26 -13.32 4.62
CA SER A 82 8.64 -12.82 4.56
C SER A 82 9.01 -11.89 5.72
N VAL A 83 8.01 -11.26 6.34
CA VAL A 83 8.18 -10.40 7.52
C VAL A 83 7.61 -11.01 8.80
N GLY A 84 7.25 -12.30 8.78
CA GLY A 84 6.73 -13.02 9.95
C GLY A 84 5.30 -12.64 10.37
N LEU A 85 4.48 -12.09 9.48
CA LEU A 85 3.10 -11.71 9.79
C LEU A 85 2.13 -12.89 9.81
N GLY A 86 2.25 -13.83 8.89
CA GLY A 86 1.31 -14.96 8.80
C GLY A 86 1.66 -16.10 9.77
N PRO A 87 0.67 -16.84 10.31
CA PRO A 87 -0.79 -16.72 10.10
C PRO A 87 -1.46 -15.63 10.96
N THR A 88 -2.55 -15.01 10.44
CA THR A 88 -3.30 -13.94 11.13
C THR A 88 -4.80 -14.19 11.11
N SER A 89 -5.50 -13.85 12.20
CA SER A 89 -6.94 -14.07 12.34
C SER A 89 -7.77 -12.82 11.99
N VAL A 90 -9.06 -13.00 11.67
CA VAL A 90 -9.99 -11.87 11.43
C VAL A 90 -9.92 -10.84 12.57
N GLY A 91 -9.73 -9.57 12.20
CA GLY A 91 -9.66 -8.46 13.15
C GLY A 91 -8.25 -8.18 13.67
N GLU A 92 -7.29 -9.08 13.43
CA GLU A 92 -5.89 -8.82 13.74
C GLU A 92 -5.23 -7.99 12.65
N PRO A 93 -4.27 -7.12 13.03
CA PRO A 93 -3.37 -6.49 12.08
C PRO A 93 -2.69 -7.53 11.18
N GLY A 94 -2.70 -7.30 9.86
CA GLY A 94 -2.17 -8.25 8.89
C GLY A 94 -3.14 -9.33 8.42
N TYR A 95 -4.38 -9.37 8.90
CA TYR A 95 -5.44 -10.12 8.21
C TYR A 95 -5.91 -9.38 6.96
N HIS A 96 -6.05 -10.08 5.85
CA HIS A 96 -6.59 -9.53 4.62
C HIS A 96 -7.45 -10.59 3.93
N LEU A 97 -8.71 -10.28 3.61
CA LEU A 97 -9.67 -11.27 3.10
C LEU A 97 -9.20 -12.00 1.83
N ARG A 98 -8.46 -11.32 0.94
CA ARG A 98 -7.82 -11.93 -0.24
C ARG A 98 -6.85 -13.08 0.10
N ASN A 99 -6.31 -13.08 1.30
CA ASN A 99 -5.26 -14.00 1.75
C ASN A 99 -5.82 -15.19 2.55
N ASP A 100 -7.12 -15.18 2.81
CA ASP A 100 -7.89 -16.26 3.43
C ASP A 100 -8.64 -16.97 2.28
N GLY A 101 -8.03 -18.04 1.77
CA GLY A 101 -8.48 -18.70 0.55
C GLY A 101 -9.76 -19.53 0.75
N ASP A 102 -9.90 -20.12 1.92
CA ASP A 102 -11.00 -20.98 2.35
C ASP A 102 -12.03 -20.27 3.24
N GLN A 103 -11.78 -19.01 3.60
CA GLN A 103 -12.68 -18.13 4.34
C GLN A 103 -13.01 -18.65 5.74
N ASP A 104 -12.04 -19.34 6.36
CA ASP A 104 -12.19 -19.87 7.71
C ASP A 104 -11.87 -18.84 8.80
N GLY A 105 -11.41 -17.65 8.37
CA GLY A 105 -11.05 -16.54 9.23
C GLY A 105 -9.57 -16.48 9.58
N VAL A 106 -8.72 -17.35 9.00
CA VAL A 106 -7.28 -17.34 9.19
C VAL A 106 -6.58 -17.12 7.85
N ALA A 107 -5.91 -15.99 7.71
CA ALA A 107 -5.15 -15.67 6.51
C ALA A 107 -3.74 -16.25 6.57
N CYS A 108 -3.22 -16.61 5.40
CA CYS A 108 -1.83 -17.04 5.20
C CYS A 108 -1.38 -18.25 6.02
N GLU A 109 -2.32 -19.16 6.30
CA GLU A 109 -2.02 -20.43 6.92
C GLU A 109 -0.95 -21.24 6.15
N PRO A 110 -0.09 -21.97 6.85
CA PRO A 110 0.78 -22.94 6.20
C PRO A 110 -0.06 -24.06 5.59
N TYR A 111 0.17 -24.40 4.32
CA TYR A 111 -0.45 -25.55 3.66
C TYR A 111 -0.21 -26.81 4.48
N ARG A 112 -1.21 -27.25 5.25
CA ARG A 112 -1.18 -28.59 5.83
C ARG A 112 -1.53 -29.57 4.73
N HIS A 113 -0.51 -30.24 4.20
CA HIS A 113 -0.72 -31.43 3.39
C HIS A 113 -1.50 -32.45 4.22
N GLY A 114 -2.79 -32.62 3.91
CA GLY A 114 -3.60 -33.72 4.41
C GLY A 114 -4.30 -33.44 5.73
N SER A 115 -5.46 -32.79 5.66
CA SER A 115 -6.61 -33.30 6.41
C SER A 115 -6.88 -34.72 5.91
N THR A 116 -6.19 -35.71 6.49
CA THR A 116 -6.70 -37.07 6.50
C THR A 116 -8.05 -37.00 7.21
N VAL A 117 -9.09 -37.01 6.40
CA VAL A 117 -10.44 -37.48 6.72
C VAL A 117 -10.36 -38.43 7.91
N GLY A 118 -11.10 -38.10 8.97
CA GLY A 118 -11.08 -38.86 10.22
C GLY A 118 -11.34 -40.34 9.98
N THR A 119 -10.30 -41.15 10.09
CA THR A 119 -10.43 -42.53 10.55
C THR A 119 -10.42 -42.48 12.06
N VAL A 120 -11.59 -42.71 12.65
CA VAL A 120 -11.73 -43.25 14.00
C VAL A 120 -10.90 -44.54 14.05
N GLN A 121 -9.68 -44.47 14.57
CA GLN A 121 -8.87 -45.65 14.87
C GLN A 121 -8.71 -45.71 16.38
N GLY A 122 -9.46 -46.62 16.98
CA GLY A 122 -9.48 -46.89 18.40
C GLY A 122 -8.09 -47.23 18.97
N ASP A 123 -8.02 -47.06 20.28
CA ASP A 123 -7.19 -47.80 21.22
C ASP A 123 -5.68 -47.78 20.92
N ARG A 124 -5.01 -46.72 21.41
CA ARG A 124 -3.66 -46.86 21.95
C ARG A 124 -3.48 -46.00 23.20
N GLU A 125 -3.33 -46.71 24.30
CA GLU A 125 -2.91 -46.28 25.62
C GLU A 125 -1.79 -45.22 25.58
N VAL A 126 -2.05 -44.05 26.17
CA VAL A 126 -1.05 -42.99 26.36
C VAL A 126 -0.41 -43.19 27.74
N PRO A 127 0.91 -43.44 27.84
CA PRO A 127 1.59 -43.37 29.12
C PRO A 127 1.69 -41.91 29.57
N ASN A 128 1.34 -41.70 30.84
CA ASN A 128 1.27 -40.42 31.54
C ASN A 128 2.62 -39.67 31.49
N VAL A 129 2.76 -38.71 30.58
CA VAL A 129 3.89 -37.76 30.59
C VAL A 129 3.51 -36.60 31.51
N ARG A 130 4.09 -36.61 32.70
CA ARG A 130 4.06 -35.51 33.67
C ARG A 130 4.85 -34.32 33.10
N ILE A 131 4.18 -33.41 32.40
CA ILE A 131 4.74 -32.11 32.03
C ILE A 131 4.59 -31.16 33.23
N THR A 132 5.72 -30.95 33.91
CA THR A 132 5.90 -29.92 34.94
C THR A 132 5.48 -28.56 34.40
N HIS A 133 4.52 -27.92 35.07
CA HIS A 133 4.13 -26.54 34.80
C HIS A 133 5.29 -25.62 35.21
N GLY A 134 6.07 -25.20 34.21
CA GLY A 134 6.98 -24.07 34.33
C GLY A 134 6.15 -22.79 34.27
N ALA A 135 6.02 -22.13 35.42
CA ALA A 135 5.48 -20.80 35.54
C ALA A 135 6.28 -19.81 34.69
N SER A 136 5.61 -19.07 33.80
CA SER A 136 6.03 -17.71 33.49
C SER A 136 4.79 -16.86 33.35
N ALA A 137 4.67 -15.94 34.31
CA ALA A 137 3.53 -15.09 34.56
C ALA A 137 3.45 -13.94 33.54
N SER A 138 2.19 -13.56 33.27
CA SER A 138 1.68 -12.19 33.15
C SER A 138 2.25 -11.25 32.08
N GLN A 139 1.40 -10.94 31.10
CA GLN A 139 0.93 -9.58 30.73
C GLN A 139 -0.33 -9.83 29.88
N GLY A 140 -1.54 -9.68 30.42
CA GLY A 140 -2.10 -8.38 30.80
C GLY A 140 -3.04 -7.94 29.66
N SER A 141 -4.18 -8.61 29.57
CA SER A 141 -5.30 -8.23 28.72
C SER A 141 -5.89 -6.92 29.22
N GLU A 142 -5.37 -5.79 28.73
CA GLU A 142 -5.98 -4.49 28.95
C GLU A 142 -6.94 -4.21 27.78
N THR A 143 -8.22 -4.38 28.05
CA THR A 143 -9.32 -3.84 27.25
C THR A 143 -9.08 -2.36 26.97
N PRO A 144 -9.10 -1.88 25.71
CA PRO A 144 -9.09 -0.45 25.46
C PRO A 144 -10.40 0.15 25.96
N VAL A 145 -10.31 0.93 27.03
CA VAL A 145 -11.37 1.82 27.50
C VAL A 145 -11.79 2.70 26.32
N ARG A 146 -13.06 2.57 25.89
CA ARG A 146 -13.68 3.51 24.95
C ARG A 146 -13.64 4.91 25.57
N GLY A 147 -12.65 5.70 25.18
CA GLY A 147 -12.62 7.14 25.44
C GLY A 147 -13.84 7.82 24.80
N PRO A 148 -14.34 8.93 25.35
CA PRO A 148 -15.49 9.62 24.80
C PRO A 148 -15.17 10.10 23.39
N ILE A 149 -16.07 9.73 22.48
CA ILE A 149 -16.10 10.12 21.08
C ILE A 149 -16.02 11.65 21.01
N GLY A 150 -14.87 12.17 20.60
CA GLY A 150 -14.67 13.60 20.40
C GLY A 150 -15.65 14.09 19.35
N SER A 151 -16.55 14.99 19.74
CA SER A 151 -17.51 15.63 18.84
C SER A 151 -16.76 16.52 17.85
N ALA A 152 -16.56 16.01 16.64
CA ALA A 152 -16.13 16.83 15.51
C ALA A 152 -17.19 17.94 15.30
N LYS A 153 -16.87 19.17 15.73
CA LYS A 153 -17.67 20.35 15.45
C LYS A 153 -17.59 20.62 13.95
N PHE A 154 -18.65 20.21 13.25
CA PHE A 154 -18.91 20.58 11.87
C PHE A 154 -19.18 22.10 11.83
N VAL A 155 -18.17 22.89 11.46
CA VAL A 155 -18.36 24.30 11.09
C VAL A 155 -19.03 24.30 9.73
N ARG A 156 -20.32 24.66 9.68
CA ARG A 156 -21.03 24.89 8.42
C ARG A 156 -20.61 26.24 7.84
N PRO A 157 -20.45 26.36 6.51
CA PRO A 157 -20.28 27.65 5.83
C PRO A 157 -21.55 28.50 5.92
#